data_AF-A0A7Y7Q9E8-F1
#
_entry.id   AF-A0A7Y7Q9E8-F1
#
_cell.length_a   1.000
_cell.length_b   1.000
_cell.length_c   1.000
_cell.angle_alpha   90.00
_cell.angle_beta   90.00
_cell.angle_gamma   90.00
#
_symmetry.space_group_name_H-M   'P 1'
#
loop_
_entity.id
_entity.type
_entity.pdbx_description
1 polymer ?
#
loop_
_entity_poly.entity_id
_entity_poly.type
_entity_poly.pdbx_seq_one_letter_code
_entity_poly.pdbx_strand_id
1 'polypeptide(L)'
;MKGFILKAVKSAIFASIVGSSVVFVGIIVTMIPHHLQQLAWLMKGALAYYLFAVVCSILMLFVFTPIYWLLRQLKWNSYALVTAFGVFQVFLIFRFQIPISEIYFPIAGGIVFALFHHQLMTVNKRQHRSLI
;
A
#
# COMPACT_ATOMS: atom_id res chain seq x y z
N MET A 1 24.07 4.40 -2.37
CA MET A 1 23.00 4.16 -1.37
C MET A 1 22.02 5.31 -1.21
N LYS A 2 22.46 6.58 -1.07
CA LYS A 2 21.57 7.75 -0.88
C LYS A 2 20.45 7.88 -1.94
N GLY A 3 20.74 7.68 -3.22
CA GLY A 3 19.74 7.75 -4.30
C GLY A 3 18.70 6.62 -4.30
N PHE A 4 19.06 5.42 -3.84
CA PHE A 4 18.12 4.30 -3.74
C PHE A 4 17.14 4.50 -2.58
N ILE A 5 17.64 4.96 -1.43
CA ILE A 5 16.83 5.23 -0.24
C ILE A 5 15.80 6.33 -0.54
N LEU A 6 16.23 7.45 -1.13
CA LEU A 6 15.32 8.55 -1.47
C LEU A 6 14.20 8.10 -2.43
N LYS A 7 14.54 7.21 -3.38
CA LYS A 7 13.61 6.65 -4.35
C LYS A 7 12.63 5.67 -3.70
N ALA A 8 13.09 4.82 -2.79
CA ALA A 8 12.24 3.93 -2.02
C ALA A 8 11.26 4.74 -1.15
N VAL A 9 11.73 5.80 -0.50
CA VAL A 9 10.89 6.70 0.32
C VAL A 9 9.80 7.38 -0.53
N LYS A 10 10.16 7.98 -1.67
CA LYS A 10 9.18 8.62 -2.57
C LYS A 10 8.14 7.62 -3.07
N SER A 11 8.60 6.45 -3.48
CA SER A 11 7.74 5.36 -3.92
C SER A 11 6.80 4.88 -2.82
N ALA A 12 7.29 4.80 -1.58
CA ALA A 12 6.51 4.34 -0.44
C ALA A 12 5.43 5.35 -0.06
N ILE A 13 5.77 6.65 -0.04
CA ILE A 13 4.80 7.73 0.22
C ILE A 13 3.69 7.71 -0.83
N PHE A 14 4.06 7.67 -2.12
CA PHE A 14 3.09 7.64 -3.21
C PHE A 14 2.17 6.42 -3.12
N ALA A 15 2.75 5.23 -2.98
CA ALA A 15 2.00 3.99 -2.89
C ALA A 15 1.07 3.96 -1.68
N SER A 16 1.53 4.47 -0.53
CA SER A 16 0.74 4.54 0.70
C SER A 16 -0.44 5.48 0.59
N ILE A 17 -0.26 6.65 -0.04
CA ILE A 17 -1.35 7.60 -0.30
C ILE A 17 -2.42 6.93 -1.17
N VAL A 18 -2.03 6.38 -2.32
CA VAL A 18 -2.98 5.77 -3.27
C VAL A 18 -3.66 4.53 -2.70
N GLY A 19 -2.91 3.65 -2.04
CA GLY A 19 -3.49 2.45 -1.42
C GLY A 19 -4.44 2.78 -0.26
N SER A 20 -4.15 3.83 0.52
CA SER A 20 -5.05 4.26 1.59
C SER A 20 -6.35 4.85 1.05
N SER A 21 -6.35 5.42 -0.17
CA SER A 21 -7.58 5.84 -0.83
C SER A 21 -8.54 4.68 -1.07
N VAL A 22 -8.02 3.47 -1.30
CA VAL A 22 -8.85 2.24 -1.44
C VAL A 22 -9.53 1.91 -0.13
N VAL A 23 -8.82 2.03 1.00
CA VAL A 23 -9.39 1.85 2.34
C VAL A 23 -10.47 2.90 2.61
N PHE A 24 -10.20 4.16 2.28
CA PHE A 24 -11.14 5.26 2.45
C PHE A 24 -12.44 5.06 1.67
N VAL A 25 -12.32 4.70 0.38
CA VAL A 25 -13.49 4.38 -0.46
C VAL A 25 -14.22 3.15 0.07
N GLY A 26 -13.49 2.11 0.49
CA GLY A 26 -14.07 0.91 1.10
C GLY A 26 -14.94 1.23 2.31
N ILE A 27 -14.44 2.06 3.23
CA ILE A 27 -15.18 2.53 4.41
C ILE A 27 -16.42 3.34 4.01
N ILE A 28 -16.31 4.25 3.04
CA ILE A 28 -17.47 5.03 2.58
C ILE A 28 -18.54 4.10 2.01
N VAL A 29 -18.15 3.15 1.15
CA VAL A 29 -19.08 2.22 0.49
C VAL A 29 -19.81 1.34 1.51
N THR A 30 -19.12 0.86 2.55
CA THR A 30 -19.76 0.05 3.60
C THR A 30 -20.67 0.87 4.51
N MET A 31 -20.48 2.19 4.61
CA MET A 31 -21.26 3.08 5.46
C MET A 31 -22.46 3.75 4.77
N ILE A 32 -22.46 3.86 3.43
CA ILE A 32 -23.57 4.41 2.63
C ILE A 32 -24.95 3.82 2.98
N PRO A 33 -25.15 2.50 3.16
CA PRO A 33 -26.48 1.95 3.42
C PRO A 33 -27.03 2.28 4.82
N HIS A 34 -26.23 2.80 5.75
CA HIS A 34 -26.65 2.92 7.14
C HIS A 34 -27.30 4.27 7.50
N HIS A 35 -26.71 5.46 7.29
CA HIS A 35 -27.41 6.74 7.55
C HIS A 35 -26.78 7.97 6.85
N LEU A 36 -27.48 8.59 5.90
CA LEU A 36 -27.03 9.83 5.21
C LEU A 36 -26.88 11.05 6.13
N GLN A 37 -27.65 11.15 7.22
CA GLN A 37 -27.58 12.28 8.15
C GLN A 37 -26.34 12.24 9.06
N GLN A 38 -25.73 11.06 9.26
CA GLN A 38 -24.50 10.90 10.03
C GLN A 38 -23.24 10.98 9.15
N LEU A 39 -23.41 11.16 7.83
CA LEU A 39 -22.33 11.15 6.84
C LEU A 39 -21.21 12.14 7.18
N ALA A 40 -21.52 13.33 7.70
CA ALA A 40 -20.50 14.32 8.06
C ALA A 40 -19.60 13.88 9.22
N TRP A 41 -20.16 13.19 10.23
CA TRP A 41 -19.40 12.62 11.34
C TRP A 41 -18.63 11.37 10.90
N LEU A 42 -19.26 10.53 10.07
CA LEU A 42 -18.63 9.34 9.48
C LEU A 42 -17.47 9.73 8.55
N MET A 43 -17.58 10.82 7.79
CA MET A 43 -16.50 11.35 6.95
C MET A 43 -15.29 11.79 7.78
N LYS A 44 -15.49 12.42 8.94
CA LYS A 44 -14.39 12.76 9.85
C LYS A 44 -13.69 11.49 10.36
N GLY A 45 -14.45 10.46 10.72
CA GLY A 45 -13.92 9.14 11.09
C GLY A 45 -13.14 8.50 9.94
N ALA A 46 -13.73 8.44 8.75
CA ALA A 46 -13.10 7.87 7.55
C ALA A 46 -11.80 8.59 7.18
N LEU A 47 -11.74 9.92 7.33
CA LEU A 47 -10.51 10.68 7.10
C LEU A 47 -9.42 10.34 8.12
N ALA A 48 -9.77 10.15 9.40
CA ALA A 48 -8.82 9.71 10.42
C ALA A 48 -8.29 8.29 10.10
N TYR A 49 -9.18 7.38 9.68
CA TYR A 49 -8.80 6.03 9.22
C TYR A 49 -7.92 6.07 7.97
N TYR A 50 -8.18 6.98 7.04
CA TYR A 50 -7.33 7.19 5.87
C TYR A 50 -5.91 7.60 6.29
N LEU A 51 -5.77 8.62 7.15
CA LEU A 51 -4.46 9.07 7.62
C LEU A 51 -3.73 7.96 8.40
N PHE A 52 -4.45 7.22 9.23
CA PHE A 52 -3.92 6.05 9.92
C PHE A 52 -3.43 4.97 8.93
N ALA A 53 -4.22 4.67 7.90
CA ALA A 53 -3.86 3.71 6.86
C ALA A 53 -2.61 4.15 6.08
N VAL A 54 -2.44 5.46 5.83
CA VAL A 54 -1.23 6.00 5.19
C VAL A 54 -0.01 5.72 6.06
N VAL A 55 -0.07 6.03 7.35
CA VAL A 55 1.04 5.82 8.29
C VAL A 55 1.37 4.33 8.41
N CYS A 56 0.35 3.46 8.57
CA CYS A 56 0.54 2.01 8.62
C CYS A 56 1.17 1.46 7.34
N SER A 57 0.73 1.93 6.17
CA SER A 57 1.29 1.50 4.88
C SER A 57 2.76 1.90 4.73
N ILE A 58 3.13 3.10 5.18
CA ILE A 58 4.53 3.55 5.19
C ILE A 58 5.36 2.64 6.10
N LEU A 59 4.91 2.39 7.33
CA LEU A 59 5.62 1.52 8.28
C LEU A 59 5.79 0.10 7.74
N MET A 60 4.75 -0.47 7.14
CA MET A 60 4.81 -1.79 6.51
C MET A 60 5.85 -1.84 5.38
N LEU A 61 5.89 -0.81 4.53
CA LEU A 61 6.88 -0.73 3.46
C LEU A 61 8.31 -0.58 4.00
N PHE A 62 8.51 0.13 5.11
CA PHE A 62 9.82 0.20 5.77
C PHE A 62 10.28 -1.18 6.25
N VAL A 63 9.40 -1.94 6.90
CA VAL A 63 9.69 -3.33 7.33
C VAL A 63 9.92 -4.26 6.15
N PHE A 64 9.20 -4.05 5.03
CA PHE A 64 9.31 -4.88 3.84
C PHE A 64 10.51 -4.54 2.95
N THR A 65 11.00 -3.30 2.97
CA THR A 65 12.09 -2.84 2.07
C THR A 65 13.33 -3.73 2.10
N PRO A 66 13.82 -4.23 3.26
CA PRO A 66 14.92 -5.20 3.31
C PRO A 66 14.59 -6.54 2.63
N ILE A 67 13.40 -7.09 2.87
CA ILE A 67 12.93 -8.34 2.26
C ILE A 67 12.81 -8.18 0.74
N TYR A 68 12.24 -7.05 0.30
CA TYR A 68 12.15 -6.69 -1.10
C TYR A 68 13.52 -6.60 -1.77
N TRP A 69 14.50 -6.02 -1.08
CA TRP A 69 15.87 -5.95 -1.58
C TRP A 69 16.49 -7.34 -1.74
N LEU A 70 16.27 -8.24 -0.77
CA LEU A 70 16.70 -9.64 -0.85
C LEU A 70 16.04 -10.38 -2.03
N LEU A 71 14.71 -10.26 -2.18
CA LEU A 71 13.97 -10.84 -3.31
C LEU A 71 14.49 -10.35 -4.66
N ARG A 72 14.91 -9.09 -4.73
CA ARG A 72 15.53 -8.52 -5.93
C ARG A 72 16.90 -9.12 -6.23
N GLN A 73 17.75 -9.35 -5.22
CA GLN A 73 19.04 -10.01 -5.41
C GLN A 73 18.86 -11.44 -5.96
N LEU A 74 17.81 -12.12 -5.50
CA LEU A 74 17.43 -13.46 -5.95
C LEU A 74 16.70 -13.47 -7.31
N LYS A 75 16.43 -12.31 -7.92
CA LYS A 75 15.63 -12.14 -9.15
C LYS A 75 14.19 -12.69 -9.04
N TRP A 76 13.64 -12.76 -7.84
CA TRP A 76 12.30 -13.30 -7.56
C TRP A 76 11.25 -12.20 -7.32
N ASN A 77 11.58 -10.94 -7.56
CA ASN A 77 10.71 -9.81 -7.31
C ASN A 77 9.69 -9.59 -8.45
N SER A 78 8.84 -10.57 -8.74
CA SER A 78 7.74 -10.41 -9.70
C SER A 78 6.61 -9.54 -9.12
N TYR A 79 5.81 -8.91 -9.99
CA TYR A 79 4.61 -8.18 -9.57
C TYR A 79 3.67 -9.06 -8.75
N ALA A 80 3.39 -10.28 -9.25
CA ALA A 80 2.49 -11.21 -8.58
C ALA A 80 2.97 -11.54 -7.15
N LEU A 81 4.27 -11.79 -6.97
CA LEU A 81 4.82 -12.14 -5.67
C LEU A 81 4.80 -10.95 -4.71
N VAL A 82 5.19 -9.77 -5.17
CA VAL A 82 5.20 -8.56 -4.33
C VAL A 82 3.77 -8.13 -3.95
N THR A 83 2.82 -8.23 -4.88
CA THR A 83 1.39 -7.99 -4.61
C THR A 83 0.82 -9.02 -3.64
N ALA A 84 1.08 -10.31 -3.86
CA ALA A 84 0.63 -11.38 -2.96
C ALA A 84 1.21 -11.20 -1.56
N PHE A 85 2.46 -10.74 -1.44
CA PHE A 85 3.06 -10.42 -0.16
C PHE A 85 2.32 -9.28 0.54
N GLY A 86 1.98 -8.20 -0.17
CA GLY A 86 1.19 -7.10 0.38
C GLY A 86 -0.18 -7.54 0.89
N VAL A 87 -0.87 -8.41 0.15
CA VAL A 87 -2.14 -9.03 0.57
C VAL A 87 -1.93 -9.89 1.82
N PHE A 88 -0.96 -10.78 1.78
CA PHE A 88 -0.65 -11.72 2.87
C PHE A 88 -0.25 -11.01 4.17
N GLN A 89 0.52 -9.92 4.06
CA GLN A 89 0.95 -9.13 5.21
C GLN A 89 -0.23 -8.48 5.93
N VAL A 90 -1.23 -7.99 5.18
CA VAL A 90 -2.47 -7.49 5.78
C VAL A 90 -3.20 -8.61 6.52
N PHE A 91 -3.33 -9.79 5.91
CA PHE A 91 -3.92 -10.95 6.60
C PHE A 91 -3.17 -11.30 7.89
N LEU A 92 -1.83 -11.25 7.92
CA LEU A 92 -1.05 -11.49 9.13
C LEU A 92 -1.35 -10.46 10.23
N ILE A 93 -1.44 -9.17 9.88
CA ILE A 93 -1.73 -8.10 10.85
C ILE A 93 -3.09 -8.31 11.51
N PHE A 94 -4.10 -8.71 10.72
CA PHE A 94 -5.44 -9.02 11.20
C PHE A 94 -5.62 -10.48 11.63
N ARG A 95 -4.53 -11.25 11.79
CA ARG A 95 -4.54 -12.66 12.24
C ARG A 95 -5.49 -13.57 11.44
N PHE A 96 -5.63 -13.30 10.13
CA PHE A 96 -6.56 -13.98 9.21
C PHE A 96 -8.05 -13.85 9.56
N GLN A 97 -8.42 -12.93 10.45
CA GLN A 97 -9.79 -12.71 10.92
C GLN A 97 -10.44 -11.49 10.25
N ILE A 98 -10.23 -11.31 8.94
CA ILE A 98 -10.80 -10.18 8.19
C ILE A 98 -12.22 -10.54 7.74
N PRO A 99 -13.27 -9.83 8.22
CA PRO A 99 -14.62 -10.05 7.73
C PRO A 99 -14.74 -9.61 6.26
N ILE A 100 -15.69 -10.19 5.52
CA ILE A 100 -15.89 -9.87 4.09
C ILE A 100 -16.16 -8.37 3.88
N SER A 101 -16.84 -7.71 4.82
CA SER A 101 -17.08 -6.26 4.81
C SER A 101 -15.79 -5.43 4.82
N GLU A 102 -14.66 -6.00 5.24
CA GLU A 102 -13.36 -5.35 5.39
C GLU A 102 -12.33 -5.81 4.35
N ILE A 103 -12.77 -6.51 3.30
CA ILE A 103 -11.88 -7.02 2.24
C ILE A 103 -11.11 -5.92 1.49
N TYR A 104 -11.53 -4.67 1.61
CA TYR A 104 -10.78 -3.52 1.07
C TYR A 104 -9.40 -3.35 1.72
N PHE A 105 -9.18 -3.82 2.96
CA PHE A 105 -7.86 -3.78 3.60
C PHE A 105 -6.81 -4.66 2.87
N PRO A 106 -7.04 -5.96 2.64
CA PRO A 106 -6.06 -6.79 1.92
C PRO A 106 -5.89 -6.34 0.47
N ILE A 107 -6.95 -5.86 -0.19
CA ILE A 107 -6.87 -5.27 -1.53
C ILE A 107 -5.96 -4.03 -1.52
N ALA A 108 -6.14 -3.13 -0.54
CA ALA A 108 -5.27 -1.97 -0.37
C ALA A 108 -3.81 -2.37 -0.16
N GLY A 109 -3.53 -3.38 0.68
CA GLY A 109 -2.18 -3.92 0.87
C GLY A 109 -1.55 -4.41 -0.42
N GLY A 110 -2.28 -5.17 -1.24
CA GLY A 110 -1.83 -5.59 -2.55
C GLY A 110 -1.50 -4.42 -3.49
N ILE A 111 -2.37 -3.41 -3.53
CA ILE A 111 -2.20 -2.20 -4.36
C ILE A 111 -0.99 -1.38 -3.91
N VAL A 112 -0.81 -1.15 -2.61
CA VAL A 112 0.37 -0.44 -2.06
C VAL A 112 1.65 -1.12 -2.53
N PHE A 113 1.74 -2.44 -2.40
CA PHE A 113 2.94 -3.18 -2.75
C PHE A 113 3.18 -3.25 -4.25
N ALA A 114 2.12 -3.38 -5.05
CA ALA A 114 2.19 -3.32 -6.52
C ALA A 114 2.71 -1.96 -7.00
N LEU A 115 2.17 -0.87 -6.46
CA LEU A 115 2.56 0.50 -6.82
C LEU A 115 3.98 0.83 -6.35
N PHE A 116 4.35 0.38 -5.15
CA PHE A 116 5.71 0.49 -4.66
C PHE A 116 6.69 -0.21 -5.61
N HIS A 117 6.41 -1.45 -5.97
CA HIS A 117 7.22 -2.21 -6.92
C HIS A 117 7.33 -1.50 -8.27
N HIS A 118 6.19 -1.02 -8.79
CA HIS A 118 6.11 -0.32 -10.07
C HIS A 118 6.98 0.93 -10.11
N GLN A 119 6.84 1.82 -9.13
CA GLN A 119 7.60 3.07 -9.09
C GLN A 119 9.08 2.83 -8.86
N LEU A 120 9.44 1.84 -8.02
CA LEU A 120 10.83 1.50 -7.78
C LEU A 120 11.51 0.94 -9.05
N MET A 121 10.80 0.14 -9.85
CA MET A 121 11.30 -0.42 -11.11
C MET A 121 11.33 0.59 -12.26
N THR A 122 10.26 1.35 -12.48
CA THR A 122 10.15 2.30 -13.61
C THR A 122 11.15 3.43 -13.55
N VAL A 123 11.41 3.99 -12.36
CA VAL A 123 12.46 5.01 -12.18
C VAL A 123 13.85 4.42 -12.45
N ASN A 124 14.04 3.09 -12.35
CA ASN A 124 15.34 2.47 -12.62
C ASN A 124 15.61 2.37 -14.13
N LYS A 125 14.56 2.17 -14.94
CA LYS A 125 14.66 2.16 -16.40
C LYS A 125 14.93 3.55 -16.99
N ARG A 126 14.40 4.63 -16.39
CA ARG A 126 14.66 6.01 -16.86
C ARG A 126 16.09 6.46 -16.63
N GLN A 127 16.71 6.13 -15.49
CA GLN A 127 18.12 6.42 -15.25
C GLN A 127 19.06 5.66 -16.20
N HIS A 128 18.68 4.46 -16.64
CA HIS A 128 19.51 3.67 -17.56
C HIS A 128 19.42 4.17 -19.02
N ARG A 129 18.33 4.84 -19.40
CA ARG A 129 18.14 5.45 -20.73
C ARG A 129 18.70 6.86 -20.84
N SER A 130 19.01 7.54 -19.75
CA SER A 130 19.63 8.88 -19.77
C SER A 130 21.16 8.84 -19.73
N LEU A 131 21.76 7.65 -19.72
CA LEU A 131 23.20 7.39 -19.69
C LEU A 131 23.70 6.71 -20.98
N ILE A 132 22.81 6.55 -21.97
CA ILE A 132 23.08 6.11 -23.34
C ILE A 132 22.70 7.27 -24.24
#